data_AF-A0A7I4XYK8-F1
#
_entry.id   AF-A0A7I4XYK8-F1
#
_cell.length_a   1.000
_cell.length_b   1.000
_cell.length_c   1.000
_cell.angle_alpha   90.00
_cell.angle_beta   90.00
_cell.angle_gamma   90.00
#
_symmetry.space_group_name_H-M   'P 1'
#
loop_
_entity.id
_entity.type
_entity.pdbx_description
1 polymer ?
#
loop_
_entity_poly.entity_id
_entity_poly.type
_entity_poly.pdbx_seq_one_letter_code
_entity_poly.pdbx_strand_id
1 'polypeptide(L)'
;YLTFLKNNKRNGPGFKFTMSDRPSTSSATSLKTAVTSLKEVLSSANTLNEDIRELLEQIEIVEKLPESTNLARIDSWRSRLLTKMRMKISQIEAQYRELVDVRWMEILETVRTYGPAMSHISYTFTTDLQLVEDFFSKALRIATSNVLFSSNIRATIPTVPYNVEVAISRIVFDIGASIA
;
A
#
# COMPACT_ATOMS: atom_id res chain seq x y z
N TYR A 1 40.85 -20.16 -12.94
CA TYR A 1 39.70 -20.30 -12.01
C TYR A 1 39.26 -21.77 -12.05
N LEU A 2 40.09 -22.63 -11.47
CA LEU A 2 40.13 -24.08 -11.69
C LEU A 2 40.07 -24.82 -10.35
N THR A 3 39.01 -24.59 -9.58
CA THR A 3 38.75 -25.35 -8.34
C THR A 3 37.28 -25.21 -7.98
N PHE A 4 36.38 -25.92 -8.67
CA PHE A 4 35.05 -26.25 -8.13
C PHE A 4 34.39 -27.47 -8.80
N LEU A 5 35.18 -28.37 -9.38
CA LEU A 5 34.70 -29.65 -9.90
C LEU A 5 35.46 -30.81 -9.27
N LYS A 6 35.19 -31.05 -7.99
CA LYS A 6 35.45 -32.33 -7.35
C LYS A 6 34.57 -32.47 -6.11
N ASN A 7 33.35 -32.97 -6.32
CA ASN A 7 32.64 -33.87 -5.40
C ASN A 7 31.34 -34.32 -6.05
N ASN A 8 31.49 -35.09 -7.13
CA ASN A 8 30.43 -35.95 -7.63
C ASN A 8 30.68 -37.36 -7.08
N LYS A 9 30.12 -37.64 -5.90
CA LYS A 9 29.86 -39.01 -5.45
C LYS A 9 28.36 -39.17 -5.30
N ARG A 10 27.77 -39.82 -6.31
CA ARG A 10 26.41 -40.37 -6.26
C ARG A 10 26.32 -41.35 -5.08
N ASN A 11 25.33 -41.12 -4.22
CA ASN A 11 24.58 -42.13 -3.49
C ASN A 11 23.18 -41.53 -3.25
N GLY A 12 22.17 -41.96 -4.01
CA GLY A 12 20.78 -41.88 -3.53
C GLY A 12 20.59 -42.89 -2.39
N PRO A 13 19.59 -42.73 -1.49
CA PRO A 13 18.19 -42.49 -1.87
C PRO A 13 17.44 -41.48 -0.97
N GLY A 14 16.33 -40.96 -1.50
CA GLY A 14 15.31 -40.26 -0.74
C GLY A 14 15.48 -38.75 -0.67
N PHE A 15 14.72 -38.02 -1.48
CA PHE A 15 14.23 -36.72 -1.09
C PHE A 15 13.37 -36.93 0.17
N LYS A 16 14.00 -36.94 1.35
CA LYS A 16 13.30 -36.58 2.57
C LYS A 16 12.98 -35.11 2.41
N PHE A 17 11.73 -34.80 2.10
CA PHE A 17 11.15 -33.54 2.55
C PHE A 17 11.36 -33.53 4.06
N THR A 18 12.37 -32.80 4.51
CA THR A 18 12.48 -32.47 5.93
C THR A 18 11.22 -31.68 6.23
N MET A 19 10.42 -32.23 7.13
CA MET A 19 9.25 -31.64 7.74
C MET A 19 9.66 -30.45 8.63
N SER A 20 10.47 -29.54 8.08
CA SER A 20 11.16 -28.43 8.73
C SER A 20 10.98 -27.10 8.00
N ASP A 21 10.27 -27.08 6.88
CA ASP A 21 9.89 -25.84 6.15
C ASP A 21 8.44 -25.42 6.46
N ARG A 22 7.89 -25.84 7.60
CA ARG A 22 6.64 -25.24 8.07
C ARG A 22 6.93 -23.79 8.43
N PRO A 23 6.17 -22.82 7.90
CA PRO A 23 6.36 -21.44 8.27
C PRO A 23 6.15 -21.27 9.76
N SER A 24 6.96 -20.42 10.40
CA SER A 24 6.74 -20.13 11.82
C SER A 24 5.34 -19.51 12.01
N THR A 25 4.63 -19.92 13.07
CA THR A 25 3.30 -19.37 13.39
C THR A 25 3.31 -17.84 13.47
N SER A 26 4.43 -17.26 13.93
CA SER A 26 4.67 -15.81 13.91
C SER A 26 4.68 -15.24 12.49
N SER A 27 5.44 -15.82 11.54
CA SER A 27 5.49 -15.35 10.15
C SER A 27 4.12 -15.42 9.47
N ALA A 28 3.37 -16.50 9.72
CA ALA A 28 2.03 -16.68 9.17
C ALA A 28 1.06 -15.63 9.72
N THR A 29 1.15 -15.34 11.02
CA THR A 29 0.34 -14.31 11.67
C THR A 29 0.67 -12.91 11.11
N SER A 30 1.96 -12.57 10.97
CA SER A 30 2.39 -11.30 10.38
C SER A 30 1.89 -11.14 8.95
N LEU A 31 2.01 -12.18 8.12
CA LEU A 31 1.51 -12.14 6.74
C LEU A 31 -0.01 -11.99 6.68
N LYS A 32 -0.75 -12.72 7.52
CA LYS A 32 -2.22 -12.62 7.58
C LYS A 32 -2.66 -11.21 7.94
N THR A 33 -2.03 -10.61 8.95
CA THR A 33 -2.30 -9.22 9.35
C THR A 33 -2.01 -8.27 8.20
N ALA A 34 -0.83 -8.37 7.57
CA ALA A 34 -0.44 -7.51 6.46
C ALA A 34 -1.44 -7.58 5.29
N VAL A 35 -1.80 -8.78 4.84
CA VAL A 35 -2.73 -8.98 3.72
C VAL A 35 -4.13 -8.44 4.06
N THR A 36 -4.57 -8.59 5.31
CA THR A 36 -5.88 -8.08 5.77
C THR A 36 -5.90 -6.54 5.79
N SER A 37 -4.79 -5.90 6.17
CA SER A 37 -4.69 -4.43 6.28
C SER A 37 -4.55 -3.69 4.94
N LEU A 38 -4.21 -4.37 3.85
CA LEU A 38 -4.00 -3.74 2.53
C LEU A 38 -5.20 -2.93 2.05
N LYS A 39 -6.42 -3.46 2.22
CA LYS A 39 -7.66 -2.77 1.79
C LYS A 39 -7.92 -1.50 2.61
N GLU A 40 -7.68 -1.56 3.92
CA GLU A 40 -7.87 -0.42 4.81
C GLU A 40 -6.91 0.71 4.46
N VAL A 41 -5.61 0.40 4.32
CA VAL A 41 -4.58 1.39 3.97
C VAL A 41 -4.85 2.03 2.61
N LEU A 42 -5.24 1.25 1.61
CA LEU A 42 -5.63 1.79 0.30
C LEU A 42 -6.85 2.71 0.39
N SER A 43 -7.87 2.33 1.17
CA SER A 43 -9.07 3.14 1.36
C SER A 43 -8.75 4.47 2.03
N SER A 44 -7.99 4.43 3.13
CA SER A 44 -7.56 5.64 3.84
C SER A 44 -6.69 6.55 2.95
N ALA A 45 -5.81 5.98 2.12
CA ALA A 45 -5.00 6.75 1.19
C ALA A 45 -5.88 7.44 0.13
N ASN A 46 -6.90 6.75 -0.38
CA ASN A 46 -7.86 7.37 -1.30
C ASN A 46 -8.60 8.54 -0.66
N THR A 47 -9.13 8.37 0.56
CA THR A 47 -9.83 9.45 1.28
C THR A 47 -8.94 10.67 1.45
N LEU A 48 -7.73 10.50 1.99
CA LEU A 48 -6.81 11.61 2.23
C LEU A 48 -6.38 12.29 0.92
N ASN A 49 -6.16 11.51 -0.15
CA ASN A 49 -5.82 12.05 -1.46
C ASN A 49 -6.96 12.90 -2.05
N GLU A 50 -8.20 12.47 -1.86
CA GLU A 50 -9.39 13.17 -2.29
C GLU A 50 -9.63 14.46 -1.50
N ASP A 51 -9.50 14.40 -0.17
CA ASP A 51 -9.60 15.57 0.70
C ASP A 51 -8.61 16.67 0.29
N ILE A 52 -7.38 16.29 -0.07
CA ILE A 52 -6.38 17.24 -0.56
C ILE A 52 -6.76 17.79 -1.93
N ARG A 53 -7.23 16.93 -2.86
CA ARG A 53 -7.70 17.35 -4.19
C ARG A 53 -8.80 18.40 -4.08
N GLU A 54 -9.82 18.14 -3.26
CA GLU A 54 -10.92 19.07 -3.03
C GLU A 54 -10.45 20.41 -2.43
N LEU A 55 -9.54 20.37 -1.46
CA LEU A 55 -8.99 21.59 -0.86
C LEU A 55 -8.18 22.43 -1.85
N LEU A 56 -7.44 21.79 -2.77
CA LEU A 56 -6.73 22.49 -3.83
C LEU A 56 -7.70 23.17 -4.81
N GLU A 57 -8.78 22.49 -5.19
CA GLU A 57 -9.85 23.07 -6.03
C GLU A 57 -10.51 24.26 -5.34
N GLN A 58 -10.81 24.14 -4.04
CA GLN A 58 -11.36 25.25 -3.27
C GLN A 58 -10.39 26.45 -3.20
N ILE A 59 -9.08 26.21 -3.08
CA ILE A 59 -8.07 27.29 -3.11
C ILE A 59 -8.13 28.02 -4.45
N GLU A 60 -8.16 27.28 -5.56
CA GLU A 60 -8.24 27.88 -6.90
C GLU A 60 -9.51 28.72 -7.07
N ILE A 61 -10.65 28.25 -6.55
CA ILE A 61 -11.91 29.00 -6.55
C ILE A 61 -11.76 30.30 -5.75
N VAL A 62 -11.22 30.24 -4.52
CA VAL A 62 -11.06 31.41 -3.65
C VAL A 62 -10.11 32.45 -4.25
N GLU A 63 -9.04 32.01 -4.91
CA GLU A 63 -8.09 32.88 -5.59
C GLU A 63 -8.73 33.63 -6.76
N LYS A 64 -9.69 33.01 -7.46
CA LYS A 64 -10.41 33.60 -8.60
C LYS A 64 -11.66 34.41 -8.22
N LEU A 65 -12.06 34.46 -6.95
CA LEU A 65 -13.23 35.22 -6.53
C LEU A 65 -13.04 36.73 -6.77
N PRO A 66 -14.04 37.44 -7.31
CA PRO A 66 -13.91 38.87 -7.57
C PRO A 66 -13.84 39.69 -6.28
N GLU A 67 -13.16 40.85 -6.36
CA GLU A 67 -13.04 41.79 -5.24
C GLU A 67 -14.37 42.47 -4.87
N SER A 68 -15.38 42.41 -5.73
CA SER A 68 -16.72 42.92 -5.46
C SER A 68 -17.56 42.02 -4.54
N THR A 69 -17.00 40.92 -4.04
CA THR A 69 -17.70 40.07 -3.06
C THR A 69 -17.92 40.82 -1.74
N ASN A 70 -19.06 40.57 -1.09
CA ASN A 70 -19.37 41.16 0.23
C ASN A 70 -18.28 40.92 1.29
N LEU A 71 -17.47 39.87 1.09
CA LEU A 71 -16.33 39.52 1.95
C LEU A 71 -15.17 40.53 1.86
N ALA A 72 -15.02 41.26 0.76
CA ALA A 72 -13.99 42.28 0.59
C ALA A 72 -14.07 43.44 1.59
N ARG A 73 -15.19 43.57 2.31
CA ARG A 73 -15.34 44.49 3.44
C ARG A 73 -14.50 44.10 4.67
N ILE A 74 -13.99 42.88 4.72
CA ILE A 74 -13.11 42.39 5.79
C ILE A 74 -11.68 42.44 5.29
N ASP A 75 -10.84 43.30 5.87
CA ASP A 75 -9.45 43.39 5.49
C ASP A 75 -8.75 42.03 5.56
N SER A 76 -7.96 41.72 4.53
CA SER A 76 -7.16 40.50 4.40
C SER A 76 -7.93 39.17 4.44
N TRP A 77 -9.27 39.16 4.34
CA TRP A 77 -10.09 37.94 4.46
C TRP A 77 -9.61 36.81 3.57
N ARG A 78 -9.27 37.11 2.30
CA ARG A 78 -8.83 36.14 1.30
C ARG A 78 -7.51 35.51 1.72
N SER A 79 -6.52 36.34 2.09
CA SER A 79 -5.21 35.88 2.56
C SER A 79 -5.33 34.99 3.81
N ARG A 80 -6.17 35.38 4.78
CA ARG A 80 -6.42 34.60 6.00
C ARG A 80 -7.08 33.26 5.71
N LEU A 81 -8.07 33.23 4.81
CA LEU A 81 -8.74 31.99 4.41
C LEU A 81 -7.78 31.05 3.68
N LEU A 82 -7.06 31.55 2.67
CA LEU A 82 -6.07 30.77 1.93
C LEU A 82 -4.98 30.21 2.84
N THR A 83 -4.52 31.00 3.82
CA THR A 83 -3.55 30.54 4.82
C THR A 83 -4.10 29.36 5.63
N LYS A 84 -5.33 29.45 6.13
CA LYS A 84 -5.97 28.35 6.87
C LYS A 84 -6.12 27.10 6.02
N MET A 85 -6.50 27.24 4.75
CA MET A 85 -6.64 26.10 3.83
C MET A 85 -5.30 25.42 3.55
N ARG A 86 -4.24 26.20 3.27
CA ARG A 86 -2.89 25.66 3.06
C ARG A 86 -2.31 24.97 4.30
N MET A 87 -2.60 25.49 5.50
CA MET A 87 -2.26 24.81 6.75
C MET A 87 -3.00 23.47 6.88
N LYS A 88 -4.30 23.42 6.54
CA LYS A 88 -5.08 22.19 6.58
C LYS A 88 -4.54 21.14 5.59
N ILE A 89 -4.21 21.56 4.37
CA ILE A 89 -3.54 20.69 3.38
C ILE A 89 -2.25 20.11 3.97
N SER A 90 -1.41 20.94 4.59
CA SER A 90 -0.13 20.50 5.17
C SER A 90 -0.33 19.43 6.25
N GLN A 91 -1.40 19.54 7.05
CA GLN A 91 -1.73 18.53 8.07
C GLN A 91 -2.19 17.21 7.46
N ILE A 92 -3.07 17.26 6.46
CA ILE A 92 -3.59 16.05 5.78
C ILE A 92 -2.45 15.38 4.99
N GLU A 93 -1.58 16.18 4.37
CA GLU A 93 -0.42 15.68 3.62
C GLU A 93 0.55 14.93 4.53
N ALA A 94 0.79 15.40 5.75
CA ALA A 94 1.61 14.68 6.71
C ALA A 94 1.02 13.30 7.05
N GLN A 95 -0.30 13.21 7.21
CA GLN A 95 -0.99 11.94 7.46
C GLN A 95 -0.96 11.02 6.23
N TYR A 96 -1.12 11.59 5.04
CA TYR A 96 -1.05 10.86 3.78
C TYR A 96 0.32 10.23 3.58
N ARG A 97 1.39 11.00 3.84
CA ARG A 97 2.77 10.52 3.76
C ARG A 97 3.07 9.45 4.78
N GLU A 98 2.67 9.61 6.03
CA GLU A 98 2.84 8.54 7.03
C GLU A 98 2.16 7.23 6.59
N LEU A 99 0.97 7.34 6.00
CA LEU A 99 0.24 6.17 5.52
C LEU A 99 0.91 5.49 4.32
N VAL A 100 1.35 6.28 3.33
CA VAL A 100 1.91 5.79 2.05
C VAL A 100 3.39 5.42 2.19
N ASP A 101 4.18 6.31 2.78
CA ASP A 101 5.64 6.22 2.85
C ASP A 101 6.12 5.32 4.00
N VAL A 102 5.26 4.99 4.97
CA VAL A 102 5.62 4.12 6.09
C VAL A 102 4.73 2.89 6.08
N ARG A 103 3.45 3.05 6.47
CA ARG A 103 2.57 1.90 6.73
C ARG A 103 2.34 1.00 5.52
N TRP A 104 2.07 1.59 4.35
CA TRP A 104 1.83 0.80 3.13
C TRP A 104 3.10 0.07 2.68
N MET A 105 4.24 0.75 2.69
CA MET A 105 5.53 0.12 2.34
C MET A 105 5.86 -1.04 3.28
N GLU A 106 5.70 -0.89 4.59
CA GLU A 106 5.92 -1.95 5.58
C GLU A 106 5.02 -3.17 5.35
N ILE A 107 3.75 -2.95 5.01
CA ILE A 107 2.81 -4.03 4.68
C ILE A 107 3.30 -4.82 3.46
N LEU A 108 3.70 -4.12 2.38
CA LEU A 108 4.20 -4.80 1.17
C LEU A 108 5.53 -5.50 1.40
N GLU A 109 6.42 -4.93 2.22
CA GLU A 109 7.66 -5.59 2.62
C GLU A 109 7.38 -6.87 3.41
N THR A 110 6.41 -6.85 4.33
CA THR A 110 5.96 -8.02 5.09
C THR A 110 5.41 -9.11 4.15
N VAL A 111 4.62 -8.72 3.15
CA VAL A 111 4.09 -9.63 2.13
C VAL A 111 5.22 -10.30 1.34
N ARG A 112 6.19 -9.52 0.86
CA ARG A 112 7.35 -10.04 0.10
C ARG A 112 8.26 -10.93 0.94
N THR A 113 8.42 -10.61 2.22
CA THR A 113 9.33 -11.33 3.11
C THR A 113 8.77 -12.69 3.49
N TYR A 114 7.50 -12.75 3.91
CA TYR A 114 6.90 -13.98 4.44
C TYR A 114 6.08 -14.77 3.42
N GLY A 115 5.58 -14.13 2.37
CA GLY A 115 4.77 -14.77 1.34
C GLY A 115 5.43 -15.98 0.66
N PRO A 116 6.68 -15.90 0.18
CA PRO A 116 7.34 -17.02 -0.50
C PRO A 116 7.46 -18.29 0.36
N ALA A 117 7.66 -18.14 1.67
CA ALA A 117 7.74 -19.26 2.61
C ALA A 117 6.40 -20.00 2.77
N MET A 118 5.29 -19.34 2.43
CA MET A 118 3.91 -19.82 2.56
C MET A 118 3.37 -20.39 1.24
N SER A 119 4.17 -20.39 0.17
CA SER A 119 3.77 -20.79 -1.19
C SER A 119 3.22 -22.22 -1.31
N HIS A 120 3.54 -23.09 -0.35
CA HIS A 120 3.11 -24.48 -0.30
C HIS A 120 1.76 -24.71 0.39
N ILE A 121 1.14 -23.68 0.97
CA ILE A 121 -0.11 -23.82 1.73
C ILE A 121 -1.28 -24.25 0.83
N SER A 122 -1.34 -23.74 -0.41
CA SER A 122 -2.34 -24.15 -1.40
C SER A 122 -1.80 -24.03 -2.83
N TYR A 123 -2.45 -24.71 -3.78
CA TYR A 123 -2.05 -24.68 -5.19
C TYR A 123 -2.18 -23.28 -5.82
N THR A 124 -3.13 -22.45 -5.37
CA THR A 124 -3.34 -21.09 -5.93
C THR A 124 -2.60 -20.00 -5.16
N PHE A 125 -2.09 -20.30 -3.96
CA PHE A 125 -1.50 -19.30 -3.05
C PHE A 125 -0.49 -18.39 -3.72
N THR A 126 0.48 -18.96 -4.44
CA THR A 126 1.55 -18.19 -5.09
C THR A 126 0.99 -17.23 -6.14
N THR A 127 0.04 -17.70 -6.95
CA THR A 127 -0.60 -16.88 -8.00
C THR A 127 -1.46 -15.78 -7.40
N ASP A 128 -2.25 -16.11 -6.36
CA ASP A 128 -3.08 -15.13 -5.66
C ASP A 128 -2.21 -14.06 -4.98
N LEU A 129 -1.12 -14.47 -4.33
CA LEU A 129 -0.17 -13.55 -3.69
C LEU A 129 0.48 -12.60 -4.70
N GLN A 130 0.95 -13.11 -5.84
CA GLN A 130 1.54 -12.30 -6.90
C GLN A 130 0.54 -11.28 -7.44
N LEU A 131 -0.71 -11.69 -7.69
CA LEU A 131 -1.77 -10.81 -8.16
C LEU A 131 -2.04 -9.66 -7.18
N VAL A 132 -2.10 -9.97 -5.89
CA VAL A 132 -2.28 -8.98 -4.82
C VAL A 132 -1.07 -8.03 -4.78
N GLU A 133 0.15 -8.56 -4.72
CA GLU A 133 1.37 -7.75 -4.65
C GLU A 133 1.51 -6.80 -5.85
N ASP A 134 1.27 -7.30 -7.07
CA ASP A 134 1.36 -6.51 -8.30
C ASP A 134 0.38 -5.34 -8.29
N PHE A 135 -0.86 -5.59 -7.86
CA PHE A 135 -1.87 -4.55 -7.78
C PHE A 135 -1.48 -3.47 -6.77
N PHE A 136 -1.17 -3.85 -5.53
CA PHE A 136 -0.87 -2.88 -4.47
C PHE A 136 0.46 -2.17 -4.69
N SER A 137 1.46 -2.80 -5.33
CA SER A 137 2.71 -2.14 -5.71
C SER A 137 2.50 -1.07 -6.78
N LYS A 138 1.64 -1.33 -7.77
CA LYS A 138 1.26 -0.35 -8.79
C LYS A 138 0.47 0.82 -8.19
N ALA A 139 -0.47 0.51 -7.29
CA ALA A 139 -1.25 1.53 -6.58
C ALA A 139 -0.35 2.41 -5.69
N LEU A 140 0.58 1.80 -4.95
CA LEU A 140 1.57 2.51 -4.14
C LEU A 140 2.40 3.48 -4.99
N ARG A 141 2.88 3.06 -6.16
CA ARG A 141 3.65 3.94 -7.06
C ARG A 141 2.88 5.20 -7.46
N ILE A 142 1.57 5.08 -7.69
CA ILE A 142 0.71 6.23 -7.97
C ILE A 142 0.58 7.09 -6.70
N ALA A 143 0.31 6.48 -5.56
CA ALA A 143 0.16 7.18 -4.29
C ALA A 143 1.43 8.00 -3.91
N THR A 144 2.62 7.42 -4.05
CA THR A 144 3.89 8.12 -3.82
C THR A 144 4.10 9.30 -4.77
N SER A 145 3.58 9.23 -6.00
CA SER A 145 3.66 10.34 -6.96
C SER A 145 2.71 11.51 -6.65
N ASN A 146 1.70 11.28 -5.82
CA ASN A 146 0.72 12.29 -5.43
C ASN A 146 1.21 13.19 -4.29
N VAL A 147 2.34 12.87 -3.64
CA VAL A 147 2.92 13.71 -2.58
C VAL A 147 3.16 15.13 -3.12
N LEU A 148 2.65 16.16 -2.43
CA LEU A 148 2.66 17.55 -2.91
C LEU A 148 4.06 18.11 -3.09
N PHE A 149 5.01 17.61 -2.32
CA PHE A 149 6.42 17.96 -2.51
C PHE A 149 6.92 17.56 -3.90
N SER A 150 6.37 16.49 -4.47
CA SER A 150 6.77 15.92 -5.76
C SER A 150 5.93 16.47 -6.93
N SER A 151 4.62 16.70 -6.72
CA SER A 151 3.70 17.13 -7.77
C SER A 151 2.45 17.78 -7.19
N ASN A 152 1.94 18.85 -7.83
CA ASN A 152 0.64 19.43 -7.51
C ASN A 152 -0.53 18.66 -8.15
N ILE A 153 -0.24 17.65 -8.99
CA ILE A 153 -1.24 16.83 -9.67
C ILE A 153 -1.57 15.62 -8.79
N ARG A 154 -2.85 15.43 -8.49
CA ARG A 154 -3.38 14.28 -7.76
C ARG A 154 -3.98 13.27 -8.71
N ALA A 155 -3.23 12.23 -9.05
CA ALA A 155 -3.76 11.12 -9.83
C ALA A 155 -4.69 10.24 -8.99
N THR A 156 -5.72 9.68 -9.62
CA THR A 156 -6.61 8.72 -8.98
C THR A 156 -5.85 7.43 -8.64
N ILE A 157 -5.92 7.00 -7.38
CA ILE A 157 -5.40 5.70 -6.96
C ILE A 157 -6.42 4.63 -7.39
N PRO A 158 -6.01 3.52 -8.03
CA PRO A 158 -6.95 2.53 -8.54
C PRO A 158 -7.76 1.87 -7.43
N THR A 159 -9.03 1.58 -7.71
CA THR A 159 -9.90 0.77 -6.86
C THR A 159 -9.54 -0.70 -6.94
N VAL A 160 -9.79 -1.45 -5.86
CA VAL A 160 -9.51 -2.90 -5.84
C VAL A 160 -10.48 -3.61 -6.78
N PRO A 161 -10.00 -4.31 -7.82
CA PRO A 161 -10.87 -5.09 -8.68
C PRO A 161 -11.28 -6.40 -8.00
N TYR A 162 -12.43 -6.94 -8.40
CA TYR A 162 -13.04 -8.13 -7.79
C TYR A 162 -12.09 -9.34 -7.69
N ASN A 163 -11.29 -9.60 -8.72
CA ASN A 163 -10.32 -10.70 -8.72
C ASN A 163 -9.25 -10.56 -7.63
N VAL A 164 -8.81 -9.32 -7.33
CA VAL A 164 -7.87 -9.05 -6.23
C VAL A 164 -8.56 -9.26 -4.87
N GLU A 165 -9.84 -8.87 -4.74
CA GLU A 165 -10.60 -9.12 -3.50
C GLU A 165 -10.76 -10.62 -3.19
N VAL A 166 -11.05 -11.41 -4.23
CA VAL A 166 -11.15 -12.86 -4.12
C VAL A 166 -9.79 -13.47 -3.73
N ALA A 167 -8.70 -13.01 -4.36
CA ALA A 167 -7.35 -13.45 -4.04
C ALA A 167 -6.97 -13.16 -2.57
N ILE A 168 -7.23 -11.94 -2.09
CA ILE A 168 -7.03 -11.57 -0.66
C ILE A 168 -7.79 -12.53 0.25
N SER A 169 -9.07 -12.78 -0.04
CA SER A 169 -9.93 -13.64 0.78
C SER A 169 -9.41 -15.07 0.85
N ARG A 170 -8.93 -15.61 -0.29
CA ARG A 170 -8.32 -16.95 -0.36
C ARG A 170 -7.01 -17.02 0.42
N ILE A 171 -6.11 -16.05 0.25
CA ILE A 171 -4.84 -15.99 1.00
C ILE A 171 -5.11 -15.98 2.51
N VAL A 172 -6.03 -15.13 2.97
CA VAL A 172 -6.35 -15.03 4.41
C VAL A 172 -6.95 -16.33 4.95
N PHE A 173 -7.82 -16.97 4.18
CA PHE A 173 -8.39 -18.28 4.51
C PHE A 173 -7.30 -19.37 4.58
N ASP A 174 -6.46 -19.47 3.55
CA ASP A 174 -5.38 -20.45 3.44
C ASP A 174 -4.39 -20.33 4.60
N ILE A 175 -3.94 -19.11 4.91
CA ILE A 175 -3.08 -18.86 6.07
C ILE A 175 -3.81 -19.25 7.35
N GLY A 176 -5.09 -18.87 7.49
CA GLY A 176 -5.92 -19.22 8.65
C GLY A 176 -6.04 -20.72 8.88
N ALA A 177 -6.19 -21.51 7.82
CA ALA A 177 -6.23 -22.97 7.90
C ALA A 177 -4.86 -23.58 8.24
N SER A 178 -3.76 -22.93 7.88
CA SER A 178 -2.39 -23.42 8.15
C SER A 178 -1.90 -23.20 9.60
N ILE A 179 -2.51 -22.24 10.31
CA ILE A 179 -2.14 -21.86 11.69
C ILE A 179 -3.06 -22.48 12.76
N ALA A 180 -4.20 -23.05 12.35
CA ALA A 180 -5.18 -23.71 13.23
C ALA A 180 -4.84 -25.19 13.44
#